data_AF-A0A7L1RDE6-F1
#
_entry.id   AF-A0A7L1RDE6-F1
#
_cell.length_a   1.000
_cell.length_b   1.000
_cell.length_c   1.000
_cell.angle_alpha   90.00
_cell.angle_beta   90.00
_cell.angle_gamma   90.00
#
_symmetry.space_group_name_H-M   'P 1'
#
loop_
_entity.id
_entity.type
_entity.pdbx_description
1 polymer ?
#
loop_
_entity_poly.entity_id
_entity_poly.type
_entity_poly.pdbx_seq_one_letter_code
_entity_poly.pdbx_strand_id
1 'polypeptide(L)'
;MSRTVSSWILSSARSSIILQGKGRWYSICMPNRNKIKWKLLFSKTCPYPAGSLDRTFSFPKAFRHTSTEEEHFSFQLSPAQINDVLRAGELSHRTLDLNGKSANSVLRFESNQLASNSPMEDRRSAATCLQTAGMMFGVFDGHAGAACAQAVSERLLHYIAVSLMPRQSLEEIELAVEAMKPVQPILQWHRHPSDVEYQEISSQYFENLRVYWQHLLDLDTEPGFSLEEAMICAFKRLDSDISLEVQAPQENELMRNIALQVAFSGAT
;
A
#
# COMPACT_ATOMS: atom_id res chain seq x y z
N MET A 1 5.75 57.25 10.52
CA MET A 1 4.61 57.27 9.58
C MET A 1 3.87 55.95 9.75
N SER A 2 2.69 56.02 10.38
CA SER A 2 1.79 54.90 10.61
C SER A 2 0.88 54.72 9.40
N ARG A 3 0.71 53.49 8.89
CA ARG A 3 -0.52 53.07 8.19
C ARG A 3 -0.84 51.61 8.52
N THR A 4 -1.94 51.48 9.22
CA THR A 4 -2.68 50.32 9.70
C THR A 4 -3.70 49.81 8.67
N VAL A 5 -3.98 48.49 8.72
CA VAL A 5 -5.29 47.81 8.52
C VAL A 5 -5.77 47.70 7.06
N SER A 6 -6.32 46.59 6.53
CA SER A 6 -7.30 45.63 7.08
C SER A 6 -7.28 44.25 6.40
N SER A 7 -7.57 43.22 7.20
CA SER A 7 -8.04 41.90 6.79
C SER A 7 -9.47 41.93 6.24
N TRP A 8 -9.78 41.08 5.26
CA TRP A 8 -11.14 40.64 4.96
C TRP A 8 -11.18 39.13 4.79
N ILE A 9 -11.95 38.48 5.67
CA ILE A 9 -12.39 37.09 5.57
C ILE A 9 -13.62 37.08 4.67
N LEU A 10 -13.60 36.27 3.62
CA LEU A 10 -14.80 35.89 2.88
C LEU A 10 -14.78 34.36 2.67
N SER A 11 -15.53 33.69 3.52
CA SER A 11 -16.10 32.37 3.27
C SER A 11 -17.01 32.43 2.04
N SER A 12 -16.86 31.51 1.09
CA SER A 12 -17.98 30.74 0.51
C SER A 12 -17.54 29.86 -0.67
N ALA A 13 -18.05 28.64 -0.64
CA ALA A 13 -18.46 27.79 -1.76
C ALA A 13 -17.43 27.43 -2.87
N ARG A 14 -17.03 26.15 -2.82
CA ARG A 14 -17.00 25.19 -3.95
C ARG A 14 -16.95 25.81 -5.35
N SER A 15 -15.77 25.76 -5.96
CA SER A 15 -15.64 25.80 -7.43
C SER A 15 -14.72 24.67 -7.88
N SER A 16 -15.34 23.56 -8.26
CA SER A 16 -14.72 22.47 -9.00
C SER A 16 -14.40 22.93 -10.42
N ILE A 17 -13.14 22.75 -10.84
CA ILE A 17 -12.69 22.88 -12.22
C ILE A 17 -13.22 21.67 -13.00
N ILE A 18 -14.00 21.89 -14.05
CA ILE A 18 -14.50 20.85 -14.96
C ILE A 18 -13.46 20.66 -16.07
N LEU A 19 -12.71 19.56 -16.01
CA LEU A 19 -11.98 19.01 -17.15
C LEU A 19 -12.92 18.03 -17.88
N GLN A 20 -13.16 18.33 -19.15
CA GLN A 20 -14.05 17.60 -20.04
C GLN A 20 -13.37 16.29 -20.48
N GLY A 21 -13.68 15.19 -19.79
CA GLY A 21 -13.23 13.84 -20.14
C GLY A 21 -14.43 12.91 -20.35
N LYS A 22 -14.54 12.31 -21.53
CA LYS A 22 -15.56 11.32 -21.87
C LYS A 22 -15.49 10.12 -20.90
N GLY A 23 -16.56 9.88 -20.16
CA GLY A 23 -16.76 8.66 -19.38
C GLY A 23 -17.90 8.85 -18.39
N ARG A 24 -19.01 8.13 -18.58
CA ARG A 24 -20.16 8.17 -17.65
C ARG A 24 -19.77 7.46 -16.35
N TRP A 25 -19.79 8.18 -15.23
CA TRP A 25 -19.72 7.61 -13.89
C TRP A 25 -21.14 7.45 -13.35
N TYR A 26 -21.55 6.24 -13.03
CA TYR A 26 -22.77 6.00 -12.26
C TYR A 26 -22.40 6.00 -10.78
N SER A 27 -22.84 7.01 -10.03
CA SER A 27 -22.91 6.94 -8.56
C SER A 27 -24.30 6.46 -8.18
N ILE A 28 -24.41 5.20 -7.73
CA ILE A 28 -25.64 4.70 -7.10
C ILE A 28 -25.52 4.97 -5.61
N CYS A 29 -26.08 6.09 -5.16
CA CYS A 29 -26.42 6.28 -3.75
C CYS A 29 -27.72 5.52 -3.47
N MET A 30 -27.65 4.43 -2.72
CA MET A 30 -28.82 3.72 -2.21
C MET A 30 -29.43 4.50 -1.03
N PRO A 31 -30.67 5.04 -1.11
CA PRO A 31 -31.32 5.60 0.05
C PRO A 31 -31.97 4.47 0.87
N ASN A 32 -31.81 4.61 2.18
CA ASN A 32 -32.33 3.74 3.23
C ASN A 32 -33.85 3.50 3.07
N ARG A 33 -34.24 2.23 3.14
CA ARG A 33 -35.57 1.70 2.83
C ARG A 33 -36.49 1.89 4.03
N ASN A 34 -37.26 2.98 4.07
CA ASN A 34 -38.41 3.08 4.99
C ASN A 34 -39.60 3.88 4.43
N LYS A 35 -40.69 3.14 4.19
CA LYS A 35 -42.12 3.50 4.21
C LYS A 35 -42.57 4.84 3.61
N ILE A 36 -43.02 4.85 2.35
CA ILE A 36 -44.06 5.80 1.90
C ILE A 36 -45.03 5.10 0.92
N LYS A 37 -46.33 5.16 1.23
CA LYS A 37 -47.46 4.65 0.42
C LYS A 37 -47.78 5.65 -0.71
N TRP A 38 -47.88 5.17 -1.94
CA TRP A 38 -48.30 5.99 -3.09
C TRP A 38 -49.83 6.16 -3.11
N LYS A 39 -50.30 7.40 -3.16
CA LYS A 39 -51.65 7.74 -3.65
C LYS A 39 -51.49 8.60 -4.91
N LEU A 40 -51.93 8.06 -6.05
CA LEU A 40 -52.10 8.82 -7.28
C LEU A 40 -53.34 9.73 -7.15
N LEU A 41 -53.17 11.02 -7.43
CA LEU A 41 -54.27 11.93 -7.74
C LEU A 41 -54.03 12.48 -9.15
N PHE A 42 -54.93 12.11 -10.07
CA PHE A 42 -55.04 12.71 -11.39
C PHE A 42 -55.63 14.11 -11.27
N SER A 43 -55.06 15.08 -11.98
CA SER A 43 -55.67 16.38 -12.23
C SER A 43 -55.71 16.64 -13.73
N LYS A 44 -56.93 16.70 -14.28
CA LYS A 44 -57.26 17.19 -15.62
C LYS A 44 -57.34 18.72 -15.59
N THR A 45 -56.88 19.40 -16.65
CA THR A 45 -57.64 20.44 -17.39
C THR A 45 -56.87 21.01 -18.61
N CYS A 46 -57.54 21.04 -19.77
CA CYS A 46 -57.20 21.78 -21.02
C CYS A 46 -57.63 23.28 -20.89
N PRO A 47 -57.40 24.21 -21.86
CA PRO A 47 -58.01 24.20 -23.21
C PRO A 47 -57.18 24.80 -24.39
N TYR A 48 -57.69 24.53 -25.60
CA TYR A 48 -57.29 24.96 -26.97
C TYR A 48 -57.30 26.49 -27.23
N PRO A 49 -56.86 26.94 -28.43
CA PRO A 49 -57.85 27.17 -29.50
C PRO A 49 -57.47 26.62 -30.89
N ALA A 50 -58.47 26.65 -31.77
CA ALA A 50 -58.60 25.97 -33.06
C ALA A 50 -57.88 26.63 -34.25
N GLY A 51 -57.57 25.83 -35.28
CA GLY A 51 -57.17 26.28 -36.62
C GLY A 51 -57.07 25.10 -37.60
N SER A 52 -57.77 25.22 -38.72
CA SER A 52 -58.12 24.20 -39.72
C SER A 52 -57.01 23.89 -40.75
N LEU A 53 -57.05 22.65 -41.28
CA LEU A 53 -56.92 22.21 -42.69
C LEU A 53 -55.86 21.13 -42.98
N ASP A 54 -56.35 20.09 -43.63
CA ASP A 54 -55.71 18.94 -44.29
C ASP A 54 -54.23 19.02 -44.66
N ARG A 55 -53.47 18.01 -44.22
CA ARG A 55 -52.71 17.14 -45.15
C ARG A 55 -52.18 15.90 -44.44
N THR A 56 -52.76 14.77 -44.83
CA THR A 56 -52.28 13.42 -44.58
C THR A 56 -50.89 13.25 -45.16
N PHE A 57 -49.87 13.22 -44.31
CA PHE A 57 -48.57 12.64 -44.63
C PHE A 57 -48.26 11.58 -43.57
N SER A 58 -48.59 10.34 -43.91
CA SER A 58 -48.14 9.15 -43.19
C SER A 58 -46.62 9.02 -43.38
N PHE A 59 -45.84 9.51 -42.41
CA PHE A 59 -44.45 9.11 -42.29
C PHE A 59 -44.41 7.62 -41.92
N PRO A 60 -43.64 6.77 -42.63
CA PRO A 60 -43.40 5.44 -42.12
C PRO A 60 -42.64 5.60 -40.80
N LYS A 61 -43.28 5.20 -39.69
CA LYS A 61 -42.58 4.94 -38.44
C LYS A 61 -41.54 3.88 -38.80
N ALA A 62 -40.30 4.32 -38.99
CA ALA A 62 -39.16 3.42 -38.97
C ALA A 62 -39.22 2.73 -37.61
N PHE A 63 -39.65 1.47 -37.62
CA PHE A 63 -39.59 0.59 -36.48
C PHE A 63 -38.09 0.36 -36.24
N ARG A 64 -37.46 1.28 -35.51
CA ARG A 64 -36.16 1.01 -34.94
C ARG A 64 -36.43 -0.08 -33.91
N HIS A 65 -36.05 -1.30 -34.25
CA HIS A 65 -35.76 -2.32 -33.26
C HIS A 65 -34.68 -1.73 -32.35
N THR A 66 -35.08 -1.05 -31.28
CA THR A 66 -34.21 -0.81 -30.14
C THR A 66 -34.20 -2.13 -29.37
N SER A 67 -33.42 -3.09 -29.86
CA SER A 67 -32.89 -4.17 -29.04
C SER A 67 -31.86 -3.56 -28.11
N THR A 68 -32.34 -2.78 -27.13
CA THR A 68 -31.64 -2.58 -25.87
C THR A 68 -32.32 -3.50 -24.89
N GLU A 69 -32.10 -4.81 -25.07
CA GLU A 69 -31.93 -5.63 -23.89
C GLU A 69 -30.66 -5.10 -23.25
N GLU A 70 -30.82 -4.25 -22.24
CA GLU A 70 -29.76 -4.03 -21.28
C GLU A 70 -29.54 -5.38 -20.62
N GLU A 71 -28.70 -6.22 -21.23
CA GLU A 71 -28.04 -7.32 -20.54
C GLU A 71 -27.27 -6.66 -19.41
N HIS A 72 -27.94 -6.54 -18.28
CA HIS A 72 -27.40 -6.10 -17.03
C HIS A 72 -26.47 -7.23 -16.60
N PHE A 73 -25.27 -7.28 -17.19
CA PHE A 73 -24.21 -8.20 -16.80
C PHE A 73 -23.98 -7.98 -15.32
N SER A 74 -24.55 -8.85 -14.51
CA SER A 74 -24.28 -8.87 -13.09
C SER A 74 -22.88 -9.43 -12.93
N PHE A 75 -21.88 -8.53 -12.88
CA PHE A 75 -20.50 -8.85 -12.49
C PHE A 75 -20.39 -9.21 -10.99
N GLN A 76 -21.44 -9.82 -10.42
CA GLN A 76 -21.47 -10.23 -9.03
C GLN A 76 -20.81 -11.60 -8.94
N LEU A 77 -19.67 -11.65 -8.26
CA LEU A 77 -19.02 -12.89 -7.88
C LEU A 77 -19.98 -13.72 -7.02
N SER A 78 -20.00 -15.04 -7.26
CA SER A 78 -20.71 -15.95 -6.37
C SER A 78 -20.07 -15.96 -4.98
N PRO A 79 -20.80 -16.29 -3.91
CA PRO A 79 -20.22 -16.40 -2.57
C PRO A 79 -19.00 -17.32 -2.49
N ALA A 80 -18.95 -18.38 -3.31
CA ALA A 80 -17.79 -19.26 -3.42
C ALA A 80 -16.57 -18.52 -4.01
N GLN A 81 -16.76 -17.82 -5.14
CA GLN A 81 -15.70 -17.01 -5.75
C GLN A 81 -15.20 -15.89 -4.82
N ILE A 82 -16.10 -15.26 -4.06
CA ILE A 82 -15.72 -14.25 -3.06
C ILE A 82 -14.82 -14.89 -2.00
N ASN A 83 -15.19 -16.06 -1.47
CA ASN A 83 -14.38 -16.77 -0.49
C ASN A 83 -13.02 -17.18 -1.05
N ASP A 84 -12.97 -17.65 -2.30
CA ASP A 84 -11.72 -18.05 -2.95
C ASP A 84 -10.76 -16.85 -3.07
N VAL A 85 -11.28 -15.70 -3.52
CA VAL A 85 -10.52 -14.45 -3.62
C VAL A 85 -10.02 -13.98 -2.25
N LEU A 86 -10.86 -14.01 -1.22
CA LEU A 86 -10.48 -13.56 0.13
C LEU A 86 -9.49 -14.52 0.81
N ARG A 87 -9.59 -15.83 0.57
CA ARG A 87 -8.69 -16.82 1.18
C ARG A 87 -7.33 -16.87 0.48
N ALA A 88 -7.23 -16.42 -0.77
CA ALA A 88 -5.99 -16.46 -1.54
C ALA A 88 -4.85 -15.64 -0.89
N GLY A 89 -5.16 -14.59 -0.13
CA GLY A 89 -4.17 -13.76 0.57
C GLY A 89 -4.00 -14.08 2.06
N GLU A 90 -4.74 -15.05 2.61
CA GLU A 90 -4.83 -15.30 4.05
C GLU A 90 -3.56 -15.96 4.59
N LEU A 91 -2.96 -15.36 5.62
CA LEU A 91 -1.84 -15.88 6.38
C LEU A 91 -2.24 -15.94 7.85
N SER A 92 -1.93 -17.06 8.50
CA SER A 92 -2.09 -17.23 9.93
C SER A 92 -0.86 -17.88 10.52
N HIS A 93 -0.20 -17.19 11.46
CA HIS A 93 1.00 -17.69 12.12
C HIS A 93 0.79 -17.75 13.64
N ARG A 94 0.98 -18.93 14.23
CA ARG A 94 0.92 -19.14 15.68
C ARG A 94 2.32 -19.23 16.26
N THR A 95 2.63 -18.37 17.23
CA THR A 95 3.93 -18.37 17.88
C THR A 95 4.07 -19.65 18.73
N LEU A 96 5.19 -20.35 18.58
CA LEU A 96 5.49 -21.54 19.37
C LEU A 96 6.28 -21.14 20.63
N ASP A 97 5.78 -21.53 21.80
CA ASP A 97 6.53 -21.39 23.05
C ASP A 97 7.59 -22.50 23.14
N LEU A 98 8.70 -22.33 22.42
CA LEU A 98 9.74 -23.36 22.33
C LEU A 98 10.48 -23.62 23.65
N ASN A 99 10.45 -22.69 24.61
CA ASN A 99 11.31 -22.76 25.80
C ASN A 99 10.62 -22.73 27.17
N GLY A 100 9.29 -22.67 27.26
CA GLY A 100 8.53 -22.79 28.53
C GLY A 100 8.91 -21.82 29.67
N LYS A 101 9.82 -20.86 29.43
CA LYS A 101 10.41 -19.97 30.43
C LYS A 101 10.03 -18.49 30.24
N SER A 102 9.45 -18.15 29.10
CA SER A 102 8.85 -16.84 28.83
C SER A 102 7.68 -17.06 27.88
N ALA A 103 6.45 -16.82 28.35
CA ALA A 103 5.30 -16.79 27.45
C ALA A 103 5.55 -15.70 26.42
N ASN A 104 5.55 -16.04 25.13
CA ASN A 104 5.54 -15.02 24.10
C ASN A 104 4.32 -14.12 24.33
N SER A 105 4.52 -12.81 24.40
CA SER A 105 3.40 -11.86 24.57
C SER A 105 2.42 -11.92 23.39
N VAL A 106 2.92 -12.34 22.22
CA VAL A 106 2.15 -12.57 21.00
C VAL A 106 1.83 -14.06 20.85
N LEU A 107 0.56 -14.43 21.03
CA LEU A 107 0.08 -15.80 20.86
C LEU A 107 0.02 -16.24 19.39
N ARG A 108 -0.50 -15.36 18.53
CA ARG A 108 -0.76 -15.60 17.10
C ARG A 108 -0.98 -14.26 16.42
N PHE A 109 -0.66 -14.18 15.13
CA PHE A 109 -1.13 -13.10 14.26
C PHE A 109 -1.72 -13.67 12.97
N GLU A 110 -2.59 -12.88 12.36
CA GLU A 110 -3.24 -13.17 11.09
C GLU A 110 -3.06 -11.95 10.18
N SER A 111 -2.89 -12.16 8.88
CA SER A 111 -2.85 -11.09 7.90
C SER A 111 -3.52 -11.54 6.60
N ASN A 112 -4.03 -10.58 5.83
CA ASN A 112 -4.62 -10.81 4.52
C ASN A 112 -4.35 -9.61 3.61
N GLN A 113 -4.33 -9.82 2.30
CA GLN A 113 -4.18 -8.76 1.30
C GLN A 113 -5.20 -8.94 0.17
N LEU A 114 -5.84 -7.85 -0.22
CA LEU A 114 -6.79 -7.81 -1.32
C LEU A 114 -6.40 -6.67 -2.26
N ALA A 115 -5.84 -7.02 -3.42
CA ALA A 115 -5.29 -6.04 -4.36
C ALA A 115 -6.39 -5.20 -5.03
N SER A 116 -6.23 -3.88 -5.02
CA SER A 116 -7.04 -2.95 -5.84
C SER A 116 -6.43 -2.68 -7.22
N ASN A 117 -5.14 -2.98 -7.38
CA ASN A 117 -4.32 -2.72 -8.58
C ASN A 117 -3.57 -3.98 -9.02
N SER A 118 -3.11 -3.96 -10.28
CA SER A 118 -2.29 -5.03 -10.86
C SER A 118 -1.09 -4.41 -11.58
N PRO A 119 0.15 -4.58 -11.07
CA PRO A 119 0.49 -5.28 -9.84
C PRO A 119 -0.02 -4.57 -8.58
N MET A 120 -0.21 -5.31 -7.48
CA MET A 120 -0.52 -4.75 -6.15
C MET A 120 0.65 -3.91 -5.66
N GLU A 121 0.39 -2.74 -5.10
CA GLU A 121 1.41 -1.85 -4.53
C GLU A 121 1.66 -2.15 -3.06
N ASP A 122 0.61 -2.41 -2.27
CA ASP A 122 0.70 -2.73 -0.84
C ASP A 122 1.61 -3.92 -0.53
N ARG A 123 2.34 -3.83 0.58
CA ARG A 123 3.17 -4.91 1.12
C ARG A 123 2.92 -5.13 2.60
N ARG A 124 3.25 -6.33 3.06
CA ARG A 124 3.21 -6.72 4.48
C ARG A 124 4.50 -7.43 4.84
N SER A 125 4.91 -7.26 6.08
CA SER A 125 6.06 -7.97 6.64
C SER A 125 5.80 -8.38 8.07
N ALA A 126 6.28 -9.56 8.44
CA ALA A 126 6.31 -10.03 9.81
C ALA A 126 7.58 -10.82 10.05
N ALA A 127 8.30 -10.51 11.14
CA ALA A 127 9.53 -11.21 11.50
C ALA A 127 9.75 -11.24 13.02
N THR A 128 10.39 -12.30 13.49
CA THR A 128 10.93 -12.39 14.86
C THR A 128 12.41 -12.00 14.85
N CYS A 129 12.83 -11.15 15.79
CA CYS A 129 14.25 -10.85 16.02
C CYS A 129 14.94 -12.06 16.66
N LEU A 130 16.12 -12.43 16.15
CA LEU A 130 16.89 -13.56 16.67
C LEU A 130 18.04 -13.13 17.60
N GLN A 131 18.51 -11.89 17.43
CA GLN A 131 19.59 -11.30 18.23
C GLN A 131 19.06 -10.45 19.39
N THR A 132 17.80 -10.04 19.33
CA THR A 132 17.09 -9.27 20.37
C THR A 132 15.74 -9.92 20.65
N ALA A 133 15.12 -9.59 21.78
CA ALA A 133 13.78 -10.06 22.09
C ALA A 133 12.74 -9.16 21.41
N GLY A 134 11.97 -9.69 20.46
CA GLY A 134 10.88 -8.93 19.85
C GLY A 134 10.33 -9.56 18.58
N MET A 135 9.14 -9.09 18.19
CA MET A 135 8.52 -9.38 16.91
C MET A 135 8.16 -8.05 16.25
N MET A 136 8.39 -7.95 14.95
CA MET A 136 8.11 -6.77 14.15
C MET A 136 7.08 -7.09 13.09
N PHE A 137 6.17 -6.14 12.87
CA PHE A 137 5.12 -6.19 11.87
C PHE A 137 5.12 -4.88 11.09
N GLY A 138 4.97 -4.97 9.77
CA GLY A 138 4.92 -3.81 8.89
C GLY A 138 3.81 -3.98 7.85
N VAL A 139 3.13 -2.89 7.55
CA VAL A 139 2.23 -2.72 6.41
C VAL A 139 2.74 -1.49 5.68
N PHE A 140 2.89 -1.59 4.37
CA PHE A 140 3.50 -0.57 3.53
C PHE A 140 2.55 -0.28 2.37
N ASP A 141 2.02 0.93 2.31
CA ASP A 141 1.14 1.38 1.23
C ASP A 141 2.02 1.98 0.12
N GLY A 142 2.14 1.28 -1.00
CA GLY A 142 2.97 1.69 -2.12
C GLY A 142 2.24 2.63 -3.06
N HIS A 143 2.98 3.52 -3.72
CA HIS A 143 2.40 4.37 -4.76
C HIS A 143 3.38 4.66 -5.89
N ALA A 144 2.84 4.92 -7.09
CA ALA A 144 3.59 5.13 -8.32
C ALA A 144 4.46 3.91 -8.70
N GLY A 145 3.98 2.70 -8.39
CA GLY A 145 4.67 1.44 -8.57
C GLY A 145 4.91 0.70 -7.24
N ALA A 146 5.03 -0.63 -7.32
CA ALA A 146 5.18 -1.48 -6.14
C ALA A 146 6.63 -1.60 -5.64
N ALA A 147 7.60 -1.03 -6.36
CA ALA A 147 9.02 -1.28 -6.14
C ALA A 147 9.51 -0.74 -4.79
N CYS A 148 9.12 0.48 -4.41
CA CYS A 148 9.51 1.06 -3.12
C CYS A 148 8.91 0.29 -1.94
N ALA A 149 7.60 0.01 -1.97
CA ALA A 149 6.95 -0.79 -0.93
C ALA A 149 7.57 -2.18 -0.80
N GLN A 150 7.92 -2.82 -1.93
CA GLN A 150 8.64 -4.10 -1.93
C GLN A 150 10.01 -3.97 -1.24
N ALA A 151 10.85 -3.02 -1.68
CA ALA A 151 12.18 -2.80 -1.12
C ALA A 151 12.14 -2.49 0.38
N VAL A 152 11.22 -1.63 0.82
CA VAL A 152 11.04 -1.29 2.23
C VAL A 152 10.58 -2.50 3.04
N SER A 153 9.64 -3.29 2.50
CA SER A 153 9.09 -4.45 3.20
C SER A 153 10.14 -5.53 3.50
N GLU A 154 11.14 -5.70 2.65
CA GLU A 154 12.22 -6.67 2.81
C GLU A 154 13.37 -6.15 3.68
N ARG A 155 13.60 -4.84 3.67
CA ARG A 155 14.82 -4.23 4.24
C ARG A 155 14.59 -3.61 5.60
N LEU A 156 13.51 -2.85 5.79
CA LEU A 156 13.35 -1.98 6.96
C LEU A 156 13.50 -2.71 8.29
N LEU A 157 12.95 -3.92 8.38
CA LEU A 157 12.99 -4.75 9.58
C LEU A 157 14.44 -5.14 9.93
N HIS A 158 15.30 -5.35 8.94
CA HIS A 158 16.72 -5.61 9.18
C HIS A 158 17.43 -4.36 9.73
N TYR A 159 17.15 -3.18 9.17
CA TYR A 159 17.72 -1.93 9.67
C TYR A 159 17.30 -1.69 11.13
N ILE A 160 16.02 -1.86 11.46
CA ILE A 160 15.52 -1.73 12.83
C ILE A 160 16.22 -2.75 13.76
N ALA A 161 16.32 -4.01 13.34
CA ALA A 161 16.96 -5.04 14.14
C ALA A 161 18.43 -4.70 14.42
N VAL A 162 19.18 -4.31 13.39
CA VAL A 162 20.59 -3.90 13.50
C VAL A 162 20.76 -2.69 14.43
N SER A 163 19.87 -1.69 14.36
CA SER A 163 19.88 -0.54 15.26
C SER A 163 19.68 -0.90 16.74
N LEU A 164 19.00 -2.03 17.02
CA LEU A 164 18.69 -2.51 18.37
C LEU A 164 19.70 -3.54 18.90
N MET A 165 20.60 -4.04 18.06
CA MET A 165 21.56 -5.05 18.45
C MET A 165 22.65 -4.46 19.37
N PRO A 166 23.09 -5.21 20.40
CA PRO A 166 24.19 -4.77 21.23
C PRO A 166 25.49 -4.76 20.41
N ARG A 167 26.42 -3.87 20.78
CA ARG A 167 27.71 -3.71 20.11
C ARG A 167 28.43 -5.04 19.89
N GLN A 168 28.49 -5.90 20.92
CA GLN A 168 29.12 -7.21 20.83
C GLN A 168 28.57 -8.07 19.67
N SER A 169 27.25 -8.09 19.49
CA SER A 169 26.64 -8.87 18.40
C SER A 169 26.93 -8.28 17.02
N LEU A 170 27.07 -6.95 16.92
CA LEU A 170 27.50 -6.29 15.68
C LEU A 170 28.97 -6.65 15.34
N GLU A 171 29.85 -6.67 16.35
CA GLU A 171 31.25 -7.09 16.19
C GLU A 171 31.36 -8.56 15.75
N GLU A 172 30.54 -9.45 16.33
CA GLU A 172 30.49 -10.88 15.95
C GLU A 172 30.04 -11.08 14.50
N ILE A 173 29.04 -10.31 14.04
CA ILE A 173 28.59 -10.34 12.65
C ILE A 173 29.70 -9.83 11.71
N GLU A 174 30.34 -8.70 12.02
CA GLU A 174 31.39 -8.14 11.19
C GLU A 174 32.58 -9.11 11.07
N LEU A 175 33.02 -9.70 12.19
CA LEU A 175 34.08 -10.71 12.21
C LEU A 175 33.71 -11.94 11.37
N ALA A 176 32.45 -12.36 11.36
CA ALA A 176 32.00 -13.46 10.51
C ALA A 176 32.12 -13.10 9.02
N VAL A 177 31.72 -11.88 8.63
CA VAL A 177 31.85 -11.42 7.24
C VAL A 177 33.31 -11.30 6.82
N GLU A 178 34.17 -10.69 7.63
CA GLU A 178 35.62 -10.58 7.36
C GLU A 178 36.29 -11.96 7.23
N ALA A 179 35.89 -12.91 8.07
CA ALA A 179 36.39 -14.29 8.03
C ALA A 179 35.78 -15.15 6.92
N MET A 180 34.92 -14.59 6.06
CA MET A 180 34.15 -15.32 5.04
C MET A 180 33.37 -16.51 5.62
N LYS A 181 32.84 -16.34 6.83
CA LYS A 181 31.99 -17.33 7.52
C LYS A 181 30.52 -16.97 7.35
N PRO A 182 29.61 -17.95 7.44
CA PRO A 182 28.18 -17.67 7.46
C PRO A 182 27.81 -16.75 8.63
N VAL A 183 27.11 -15.66 8.32
CA VAL A 183 26.56 -14.73 9.33
C VAL A 183 25.37 -15.36 10.03
N GLN A 184 25.27 -15.17 11.34
CA GLN A 184 24.11 -15.62 12.11
C GLN A 184 22.85 -14.88 11.63
N PRO A 185 21.71 -15.57 11.50
CA PRO A 185 20.49 -14.93 11.03
C PRO A 185 20.04 -13.84 12.03
N ILE A 186 19.69 -12.67 11.50
CA ILE A 186 19.22 -11.51 12.28
C ILE A 186 17.71 -11.63 12.54
N LEU A 187 16.96 -12.07 11.52
CA LEU A 187 15.51 -12.19 11.52
C LEU A 187 15.06 -13.58 11.13
N GLN A 188 13.95 -14.02 11.74
CA GLN A 188 13.14 -15.13 11.25
C GLN A 188 11.87 -14.57 10.61
N TRP A 189 11.73 -14.73 9.30
CA TRP A 189 10.61 -14.20 8.52
C TRP A 189 9.36 -15.10 8.56
N HIS A 190 8.20 -14.46 8.62
CA HIS A 190 6.88 -15.10 8.61
C HIS A 190 6.05 -14.58 7.43
N ARG A 191 6.36 -15.09 6.23
CA ARG A 191 5.77 -14.62 4.97
C ARG A 191 4.70 -15.58 4.45
N HIS A 192 3.77 -15.06 3.67
CA HIS A 192 2.82 -15.88 2.92
C HIS A 192 3.53 -16.48 1.70
N PRO A 193 3.20 -17.72 1.26
CA PRO A 193 3.88 -18.36 0.12
C PRO A 193 3.79 -17.59 -1.20
N SER A 194 2.80 -16.69 -1.34
CA SER A 194 2.66 -15.83 -2.52
C SER A 194 3.42 -14.51 -2.42
N ASP A 195 4.06 -14.21 -1.27
CA ASP A 195 4.87 -13.02 -1.14
C ASP A 195 6.18 -13.23 -1.92
N VAL A 196 6.46 -12.33 -2.86
CA VAL A 196 7.65 -12.38 -3.74
C VAL A 196 8.82 -11.72 -3.03
N GLU A 197 10.04 -12.23 -3.25
CA GLU A 197 11.30 -11.62 -2.79
C GLU A 197 12.20 -11.28 -3.99
N TYR A 198 12.85 -10.12 -3.97
CA TYR A 198 13.83 -9.77 -5.00
C TYR A 198 15.20 -10.40 -4.71
N GLN A 199 15.39 -11.61 -5.24
CA GLN A 199 16.64 -12.35 -5.07
C GLN A 199 17.83 -11.68 -5.77
N GLU A 200 17.60 -11.02 -6.90
CA GLU A 200 18.65 -10.44 -7.76
C GLU A 200 19.41 -9.28 -7.11
N ILE A 201 18.82 -8.63 -6.10
CA ILE A 201 19.39 -7.47 -5.40
C ILE A 201 19.68 -7.75 -3.92
N SER A 202 19.43 -8.99 -3.47
CA SER A 202 19.64 -9.40 -2.07
C SER A 202 21.08 -9.18 -1.61
N SER A 203 22.07 -9.38 -2.48
CA SER A 203 23.49 -9.10 -2.17
C SER A 203 23.73 -7.60 -1.91
N GLN A 204 23.17 -6.72 -2.73
CA GLN A 204 23.28 -5.27 -2.54
C GLN A 204 22.64 -4.82 -1.23
N TYR A 205 21.47 -5.38 -0.91
CA TYR A 205 20.78 -5.07 0.34
C TYR A 205 21.60 -5.50 1.56
N PHE A 206 22.26 -6.65 1.48
CA PHE A 206 23.18 -7.10 2.52
C PHE A 206 24.39 -6.17 2.67
N GLU A 207 25.03 -5.77 1.57
CA GLU A 207 26.17 -4.83 1.62
C GLU A 207 25.77 -3.46 2.20
N ASN A 208 24.59 -2.93 1.83
CA ASN A 208 24.11 -1.66 2.38
C ASN A 208 23.84 -1.76 3.89
N LEU A 209 23.25 -2.88 4.33
CA LEU A 209 23.07 -3.19 5.75
C LEU A 209 24.42 -3.33 6.47
N ARG A 210 25.44 -3.90 5.82
CA ARG A 210 26.79 -4.00 6.35
C ARG A 210 27.42 -2.65 6.62
N VAL A 211 27.37 -1.76 5.64
CA VAL A 211 27.84 -0.37 5.80
C VAL A 211 27.08 0.32 6.93
N TYR A 212 25.82 -0.03 7.18
CA TYR A 212 25.08 0.52 8.30
C TYR A 212 25.60 0.02 9.66
N TRP A 213 25.75 -1.29 9.88
CA TRP A 213 26.25 -1.75 11.18
C TRP A 213 27.70 -1.35 11.43
N GLN A 214 28.54 -1.24 10.40
CA GLN A 214 29.91 -0.71 10.53
C GLN A 214 29.88 0.74 11.03
N HIS A 215 28.99 1.56 10.45
CA HIS A 215 28.77 2.92 10.95
C HIS A 215 28.30 2.91 12.42
N LEU A 216 27.45 1.97 12.83
CA LEU A 216 27.05 1.84 14.25
C LEU A 216 28.23 1.44 15.16
N LEU A 217 29.14 0.59 14.68
CA LEU A 217 30.36 0.22 15.42
C LEU A 217 31.33 1.40 15.56
N ASP A 218 31.35 2.33 14.63
CA ASP A 218 32.17 3.54 14.69
C ASP A 218 31.60 4.61 15.63
N LEU A 219 30.29 4.55 15.94
CA LEU A 219 29.66 5.46 16.89
C LEU A 219 30.07 5.10 18.33
N ASP A 220 30.56 6.09 19.08
CA ASP A 220 30.80 5.98 20.54
C ASP A 220 29.50 6.21 21.31
N THR A 221 28.49 5.37 21.05
CA THR A 221 27.15 5.49 21.64
C THR A 221 26.89 4.34 22.60
N GLU A 222 27.48 4.39 23.80
CA GLU A 222 27.11 3.51 24.92
C GLU A 222 26.11 4.25 25.83
N PRO A 223 24.92 3.68 26.13
CA PRO A 223 24.58 2.24 26.12
C PRO A 223 23.78 1.72 24.89
N GLY A 224 23.99 2.26 23.68
CA GLY A 224 23.21 1.93 22.48
C GLY A 224 21.95 2.79 22.32
N PHE A 225 21.17 2.54 21.27
CA PHE A 225 19.94 3.30 20.99
C PHE A 225 18.75 2.85 21.84
N SER A 226 17.92 3.81 22.25
CA SER A 226 16.55 3.52 22.67
C SER A 226 15.72 2.98 21.49
N LEU A 227 14.58 2.34 21.78
CA LEU A 227 13.68 1.84 20.72
C LEU A 227 13.21 2.95 19.77
N GLU A 228 12.89 4.13 20.31
CA GLU A 228 12.46 5.28 19.51
C GLU A 228 13.58 5.77 18.58
N GLU A 229 14.79 5.93 19.10
CA GLU A 229 15.96 6.33 18.31
C GLU A 229 16.30 5.29 17.24
N ALA A 230 16.28 4.01 17.59
CA ALA A 230 16.53 2.91 16.67
C ALA A 230 15.53 2.93 15.49
N MET A 231 14.24 3.13 15.78
CA MET A 231 13.22 3.27 14.74
C MET A 231 13.47 4.49 13.86
N ILE A 232 13.69 5.68 14.44
CA ILE A 232 13.93 6.91 13.66
C ILE A 232 15.18 6.76 12.78
N CYS A 233 16.27 6.22 13.35
CA CYS A 233 17.54 6.01 12.65
C CYS A 233 17.39 4.99 11.53
N ALA A 234 16.72 3.86 11.75
CA ALA A 234 16.52 2.83 10.73
C ALA A 234 15.72 3.35 9.52
N PHE A 235 14.62 4.06 9.75
CA PHE A 235 13.82 4.65 8.67
C PHE A 235 14.63 5.66 7.87
N LYS A 236 15.30 6.60 8.54
CA LYS A 236 16.14 7.61 7.87
C LYS A 236 17.31 6.99 7.11
N ARG A 237 17.94 5.97 7.70
CA ARG A 237 19.08 5.31 7.07
C ARG A 237 18.66 4.55 5.82
N LEU A 238 17.58 3.78 5.88
CA LEU A 238 17.09 3.06 4.71
C LEU A 238 16.72 4.02 3.56
N ASP A 239 16.01 5.11 3.86
CA ASP A 239 15.66 6.13 2.86
C ASP A 239 16.90 6.78 2.21
N SER A 240 17.92 7.08 3.04
CA SER A 240 19.21 7.55 2.55
C SER A 240 19.92 6.52 1.67
N ASP A 241 19.93 5.25 2.06
CA ASP A 241 20.58 4.19 1.27
C ASP A 241 19.87 3.99 -0.08
N ILE A 242 18.52 4.01 -0.11
CA ILE A 242 17.73 3.99 -1.36
C ILE A 242 18.13 5.16 -2.27
N SER A 243 18.29 6.35 -1.70
CA SER A 243 18.69 7.55 -2.46
C SER A 243 20.12 7.42 -3.02
N LEU A 244 21.04 6.80 -2.29
CA LEU A 244 22.43 6.60 -2.70
C LEU A 244 22.58 5.51 -3.75
N GLU A 245 21.77 4.45 -3.69
CA GLU A 245 21.78 3.33 -4.64
C GLU A 245 21.58 3.78 -6.10
N VAL A 246 20.76 4.82 -6.31
CA VAL A 246 20.51 5.37 -7.66
C VAL A 246 21.61 6.30 -8.14
N GLN A 247 22.35 6.90 -7.21
CA GLN A 247 23.47 7.80 -7.52
C GLN A 247 24.76 7.05 -7.80
N ALA A 248 24.89 5.83 -7.25
CA ALA A 248 26.06 4.99 -7.44
C ALA A 248 26.16 4.49 -8.89
N PRO A 249 27.35 4.50 -9.50
CA PRO A 249 27.56 3.91 -10.82
C PRO A 249 27.37 2.39 -10.73
N GLN A 250 26.31 1.87 -11.36
CA GLN A 250 26.00 0.44 -11.37
C GLN A 250 26.33 -0.19 -12.73
N GLU A 251 27.24 -1.17 -12.73
CA GLU A 251 27.61 -1.91 -13.95
C GLU A 251 26.46 -2.82 -14.44
N ASN A 252 25.69 -3.35 -13.50
CA ASN A 252 24.55 -4.23 -13.79
C ASN A 252 23.30 -3.39 -14.13
N GLU A 253 22.88 -3.42 -15.39
CA GLU A 253 21.71 -2.68 -15.87
C GLU A 253 20.41 -3.07 -15.16
N LEU A 254 20.25 -4.35 -14.79
CA LEU A 254 19.07 -4.82 -14.06
C LEU A 254 18.98 -4.15 -12.69
N MET A 255 20.09 -4.16 -11.95
CA MET A 255 20.15 -3.53 -10.62
C MET A 255 19.93 -2.02 -10.71
N ARG A 256 20.51 -1.36 -11.73
CA ARG A 256 20.28 0.07 -11.99
C ARG A 256 18.80 0.35 -12.23
N ASN A 257 18.14 -0.45 -13.05
CA ASN A 257 16.73 -0.29 -13.37
C ASN A 257 15.83 -0.53 -12.14
N ILE A 258 16.14 -1.53 -11.32
CA ILE A 258 15.42 -1.78 -10.07
C ILE A 258 15.60 -0.61 -9.10
N ALA A 259 16.84 -0.15 -8.88
CA ALA A 259 17.11 0.99 -8.01
C ALA A 259 16.35 2.25 -8.47
N LEU A 260 16.34 2.52 -9.78
CA LEU A 260 15.55 3.63 -10.35
C LEU A 260 14.05 3.48 -10.08
N GLN A 261 13.49 2.28 -10.25
CA GLN A 261 12.07 2.03 -9.95
C GLN A 261 11.75 2.23 -8.46
N VAL A 262 12.64 1.76 -7.58
CA VAL A 262 12.49 1.95 -6.13
C VAL A 262 12.50 3.45 -5.79
N ALA A 263 13.46 4.22 -6.30
CA ALA A 263 13.56 5.65 -5.98
C ALA A 263 12.47 6.53 -6.62
N PHE A 264 11.92 6.13 -7.77
CA PHE A 264 10.82 6.87 -8.42
C PHE A 264 9.42 6.47 -7.94
N SER A 265 9.30 5.41 -7.14
CA SER A 265 8.07 5.05 -6.44
C SER A 265 8.17 5.43 -4.96
N GLY A 266 7.06 5.34 -4.21
CA GLY A 266 7.06 5.61 -2.78
C GLY A 266 6.33 4.55 -1.98
N ALA A 267 6.52 4.62 -0.66
CA ALA A 267 5.84 3.79 0.31
C ALA A 267 5.55 4.62 1.57
N THR A 268 4.35 4.47 2.13
CA THR A 268 3.93 5.09 3.40
C THR A 268 3.58 4.05 4.45
#